data_AF-A0A933QJ26-F1
#
_entry.id   AF-A0A933QJ26-F1
#
_cell.length_a   1.000
_cell.length_b   1.000
_cell.length_c   1.000
_cell.angle_alpha   90.00
_cell.angle_beta   90.00
_cell.angle_gamma   90.00
#
_symmetry.space_group_name_H-M   'P 1'
#
loop_
_entity.id
_entity.type
_entity.pdbx_description
1 polymer ?
#
loop_
_entity_poly.entity_id
_entity_poly.type
_entity_poly.pdbx_seq_one_letter_code
_entity_poly.pdbx_strand_id
1 'polypeptide(L)'
;MSKLTPASELSRRLADAMRPTVTADTVLIGIHTGGVWIAERLHEVLGIKAPMGSIDVSYHRDDLHMGGGRHGGRASQLPFDVEGAHVVIVDDVL
;
A
#
# COMPACT_ATOMS: atom_id res chain seq x y z
N MET A 1 -16.30 26.94 6.47
CA MET A 1 -15.86 25.74 5.74
C MET A 1 -14.35 25.64 5.89
N SER A 2 -13.83 24.67 6.65
CA SER A 2 -12.38 24.44 6.76
C SER A 2 -11.86 23.99 5.40
N LYS A 3 -10.80 24.60 4.88
CA LYS A 3 -10.16 24.13 3.64
C LYS A 3 -9.60 22.74 3.90
N LEU A 4 -9.96 21.76 3.07
CA LEU A 4 -9.36 20.44 3.10
C LEU A 4 -7.84 20.56 2.88
N THR A 5 -7.07 19.87 3.71
CA THR A 5 -5.61 19.80 3.53
C THR A 5 -5.30 19.06 2.22
N PRO A 6 -4.40 19.58 1.36
CA PRO A 6 -4.01 18.88 0.15
C PRO A 6 -3.40 17.50 0.47
N ALA A 7 -3.74 16.48 -0.33
CA ALA A 7 -3.23 15.12 -0.15
C ALA A 7 -1.69 15.06 -0.10
N SER A 8 -1.00 15.89 -0.89
CA SER A 8 0.46 15.99 -0.89
C SER A 8 1.05 16.40 0.47
N GLU A 9 0.35 17.28 1.20
CA GLU A 9 0.81 17.71 2.52
C GLU A 9 0.57 16.61 3.57
N LEU A 10 -0.55 15.89 3.46
CA LEU A 10 -0.83 14.72 4.31
C LEU A 10 0.21 13.61 4.08
N SER A 11 0.52 13.27 2.82
CA SER A 11 1.54 12.27 2.50
C SER A 11 2.92 12.66 3.04
N ARG A 12 3.30 13.94 2.94
CA ARG A 12 4.59 14.42 3.48
C ARG A 12 4.63 14.29 4.99
N ARG A 13 3.58 14.73 5.69
CA ARG A 13 3.47 14.61 7.15
C ARG A 13 3.52 13.16 7.61
N LEU A 14 2.84 12.26 6.88
CA LEU A 14 2.90 10.83 7.15
C LEU A 14 4.31 10.28 6.95
N ALA A 15 4.98 10.62 5.85
CA ALA A 15 6.36 10.23 5.61
C ALA A 15 7.28 10.70 6.73
N ASP A 16 7.19 11.96 7.15
CA ASP A 16 8.03 12.50 8.24
C ASP A 16 7.78 11.77 9.57
N ALA A 17 6.54 11.39 9.86
CA ALA A 17 6.20 10.58 11.03
C ALA A 17 6.73 9.13 10.94
N MET A 18 6.83 8.57 9.73
CA MET A 18 7.37 7.23 9.49
C MET A 18 8.90 7.16 9.54
N ARG A 19 9.61 8.25 9.19
CA ARG A 19 11.09 8.27 9.08
C ARG A 19 11.84 7.61 10.26
N PRO A 20 11.47 7.79 11.54
CA PRO A 20 12.19 7.17 12.65
C PRO A 20 12.11 5.65 12.70
N THR A 21 11.12 5.04 12.06
CA THR A 21 10.89 3.57 12.08
C THR A 21 11.21 2.90 10.75
N VAL A 22 11.42 3.67 9.69
CA VAL A 22 11.83 3.16 8.38
C VAL A 22 13.30 2.73 8.43
N THR A 23 13.56 1.48 8.10
CA THR A 23 14.90 0.89 8.06
C THR A 23 15.28 0.52 6.62
N ALA A 24 16.51 0.03 6.42
CA ALA A 24 16.94 -0.49 5.12
C ALA A 24 16.12 -1.71 4.66
N ASP A 25 15.54 -2.45 5.61
CA ASP A 25 14.77 -3.68 5.37
C ASP A 25 13.26 -3.41 5.29
N THR A 26 12.83 -2.15 5.41
CA THR A 26 11.41 -1.79 5.28
C THR A 26 10.95 -1.97 3.83
N VAL A 27 9.85 -2.71 3.68
CA VAL A 27 9.12 -2.86 2.41
C VAL A 27 7.73 -2.25 2.55
N LEU A 28 7.28 -1.57 1.50
CA LEU A 28 5.92 -1.03 1.44
C LEU A 28 5.03 -1.94 0.60
N ILE A 29 3.83 -2.21 1.11
CA ILE A 29 2.78 -2.92 0.39
C ILE A 29 1.55 -2.01 0.33
N GLY A 30 1.12 -1.65 -0.87
CA GLY A 30 -0.14 -0.93 -1.06
C GLY A 30 -1.32 -1.88 -1.26
N ILE A 31 -2.46 -1.58 -0.63
CA ILE A 31 -3.72 -2.27 -0.91
C ILE A 31 -4.37 -1.61 -2.14
N HIS A 32 -4.77 -2.41 -3.12
CA HIS A 32 -5.54 -1.89 -4.25
C HIS A 32 -6.94 -1.43 -3.78
N THR A 33 -7.47 -0.30 -4.27
CA THR A 33 -6.93 0.56 -5.36
C THR A 33 -6.21 1.82 -4.89
N GLY A 34 -6.64 2.44 -3.77
CA GLY A 34 -6.14 3.74 -3.32
C GLY A 34 -4.84 3.66 -2.51
N GLY A 35 -4.71 2.65 -1.64
CA GLY A 35 -3.50 2.38 -0.87
C GLY A 35 -2.22 2.26 -1.70
N VAL A 36 -2.29 1.68 -2.90
CA VAL A 36 -1.14 1.62 -3.84
C VAL A 36 -0.63 3.00 -4.23
N TRP A 37 -1.51 3.95 -4.54
CA TRP A 37 -1.09 5.31 -4.91
C TRP A 37 -0.37 6.03 -3.77
N ILE A 38 -0.85 5.82 -2.53
CA ILE A 38 -0.22 6.37 -1.33
C ILE A 38 1.14 5.69 -1.08
N ALA A 39 1.20 4.36 -1.24
CA ALA A 39 2.43 3.58 -1.07
C ALA A 39 3.53 4.02 -2.03
N GLU A 40 3.21 4.23 -3.32
CA GLU A 40 4.14 4.74 -4.32
C GLU A 40 4.72 6.09 -3.89
N ARG A 41 3.85 7.01 -3.43
CA ARG A 41 4.31 8.33 -3.00
C ARG A 41 5.18 8.28 -1.75
N LEU A 42 4.84 7.43 -0.78
CA LEU A 42 5.65 7.23 0.41
C LEU A 42 7.00 6.59 0.07
N HIS A 43 7.03 5.63 -0.86
CA HIS A 43 8.25 4.97 -1.33
C HIS A 43 9.25 5.98 -1.87
N GLU A 44 8.78 6.89 -2.74
CA GLU A 44 9.59 7.97 -3.30
C GLU A 44 10.12 8.94 -2.23
N VAL A 45 9.23 9.43 -1.34
CA VAL A 45 9.56 10.46 -0.34
C VAL A 45 10.46 9.93 0.78
N LEU A 46 10.30 8.66 1.14
CA LEU A 46 11.14 7.98 2.13
C LEU A 46 12.46 7.46 1.54
N GLY A 47 12.56 7.38 0.21
CA GLY A 47 13.76 6.95 -0.49
C GLY A 47 14.08 5.46 -0.30
N ILE A 48 13.06 4.64 -0.04
CA ILE A 48 13.17 3.20 0.18
C ILE A 48 13.74 2.54 -1.09
N LYS A 49 14.74 1.66 -0.92
CA LYS A 49 15.43 1.01 -2.04
C LYS A 49 14.85 -0.36 -2.37
N ALA A 50 14.28 -1.04 -1.38
CA ALA A 50 13.60 -2.30 -1.58
C ALA A 50 12.40 -2.12 -2.52
N PRO A 51 12.07 -3.12 -3.35
CA PRO A 51 10.93 -3.02 -4.25
C PRO A 51 9.61 -2.94 -3.46
N MET A 52 8.66 -2.16 -3.98
CA MET A 52 7.32 -2.06 -3.42
C MET A 52 6.47 -3.27 -3.86
N GLY A 53 5.54 -3.69 -3.03
CA GLY A 53 4.52 -4.70 -3.35
C GLY A 53 3.12 -4.11 -3.44
N SER A 54 2.20 -4.87 -4.01
CA SER A 54 0.76 -4.57 -3.99
C SER A 54 -0.06 -5.81 -3.70
N ILE A 55 -1.18 -5.64 -3.01
CA ILE A 55 -2.13 -6.71 -2.76
C ILE A 55 -3.54 -6.32 -3.23
N ASP A 56 -4.26 -7.28 -3.80
CA ASP A 56 -5.68 -7.16 -4.08
C ASP A 56 -6.46 -8.01 -3.08
N VAL A 57 -7.22 -7.34 -2.21
CA VAL A 57 -8.05 -7.98 -1.17
C VAL A 57 -9.48 -8.28 -1.66
N SER A 58 -9.81 -7.93 -2.91
CA SER A 58 -11.15 -8.12 -3.49
C SER A 58 -11.57 -9.59 -3.58
N TYR A 59 -10.61 -10.52 -3.61
CA TYR A 59 -10.88 -11.95 -3.77
C TYR A 59 -11.18 -12.67 -2.44
N HIS A 60 -10.91 -12.07 -1.28
CA HIS A 60 -11.11 -12.73 0.01
C HIS A 60 -12.49 -12.48 0.63
N ARG A 61 -13.45 -12.02 -0.17
CA ARG A 61 -14.86 -11.97 0.21
C ARG A 61 -15.56 -13.19 -0.37
N ASP A 62 -15.95 -14.12 0.51
CA ASP A 62 -16.67 -15.37 0.19
C ASP A 62 -18.08 -15.16 -0.44
N ASP A 63 -18.44 -13.92 -0.75
CA ASP A 63 -19.69 -13.51 -1.40
C ASP A 63 -19.80 -13.93 -2.88
N LEU A 64 -18.73 -14.45 -3.50
CA LEU A 64 -18.71 -14.81 -4.93
C LEU A 64 -18.95 -16.30 -5.19
N HIS A 65 -19.97 -16.85 -4.53
CA HIS A 65 -20.49 -18.20 -4.81
C HIS A 65 -21.68 -18.21 -5.79
N MET A 66 -21.81 -17.24 -6.70
CA MET A 66 -22.76 -17.36 -7.82
C MET A 66 -22.26 -16.65 -9.08
N GLY A 67 -21.96 -17.43 -10.10
CA GLY A 67 -22.00 -16.99 -11.50
C GLY A 67 -20.66 -17.00 -12.20
N GLY A 68 -20.52 -17.92 -13.16
CA GLY A 68 -19.33 -18.10 -13.98
C GLY A 68 -18.92 -16.83 -14.73
N GLY A 69 -17.66 -16.48 -14.57
CA GLY A 69 -16.94 -15.46 -15.34
C GLY A 69 -15.64 -15.18 -14.60
N ARG A 70 -14.48 -15.36 -15.25
CA ARG A 70 -13.16 -15.08 -14.65
C ARG A 70 -13.12 -13.59 -14.27
N HIS A 71 -13.45 -13.26 -13.02
CA HIS A 71 -13.38 -11.90 -12.50
C HIS A 71 -11.91 -11.54 -12.34
N GLY A 72 -11.43 -10.69 -13.24
CA GLY A 72 -10.06 -10.20 -13.29
C GLY A 72 -9.73 -9.26 -12.13
N GLY A 73 -9.58 -9.81 -10.92
CA GLY A 73 -8.83 -9.14 -9.85
C GLY A 73 -7.39 -8.91 -10.30
N ARG A 74 -6.78 -7.82 -9.84
CA ARG A 74 -5.34 -7.62 -10.07
C ARG A 74 -4.61 -8.66 -9.21
N ALA A 75 -3.71 -9.44 -9.82
CA ALA A 75 -2.89 -10.34 -9.03
C ALA A 75 -2.03 -9.53 -8.06
N SER A 76 -2.01 -9.93 -6.79
CA SER A 76 -1.06 -9.42 -5.80
C SER A 76 0.37 -9.63 -6.31
N GLN A 77 1.22 -8.63 -6.13
CA GLN A 77 2.61 -8.64 -6.56
C GLN A 77 3.50 -8.35 -5.37
N LEU A 78 4.22 -9.37 -4.90
CA LEU A 78 5.19 -9.27 -3.81
C LEU A 78 6.56 -9.66 -4.36
N PRO A 79 7.31 -8.73 -4.98
CA PRO A 79 8.60 -9.02 -5.63
C PRO A 79 9.76 -9.20 -4.64
N PHE A 80 9.46 -9.62 -3.41
CA PHE A 80 10.38 -9.81 -2.31
C PHE A 80 9.87 -10.93 -1.39
N ASP A 81 10.74 -11.48 -0.56
CA ASP A 81 10.33 -12.41 0.48
C ASP A 81 9.67 -11.67 1.64
N VAL A 82 8.51 -12.14 2.06
CA VAL A 82 7.73 -11.55 3.16
C VAL A 82 8.22 -12.08 4.51
N GLU A 83 8.77 -13.30 4.54
CA GLU A 83 9.17 -13.93 5.79
C GLU A 83 10.29 -13.14 6.46
N GLY A 84 10.07 -12.70 7.70
CA GLY A 84 11.02 -11.88 8.46
C GLY A 84 11.19 -10.43 7.97
N ALA A 85 10.45 -9.99 6.94
CA ALA A 85 10.53 -8.62 6.43
C ALA A 85 9.81 -7.62 7.36
N HIS A 86 10.34 -6.40 7.47
CA HIS A 86 9.64 -5.30 8.13
C HIS A 86 8.62 -4.67 7.17
N VAL A 87 7.40 -5.21 7.18
CA VAL A 87 6.34 -4.84 6.24
C VAL A 87 5.50 -3.68 6.78
N VAL A 88 5.34 -2.64 5.96
CA VAL A 88 4.33 -1.59 6.17
C VAL A 88 3.24 -1.74 5.13
N ILE A 89 2.01 -1.96 5.58
CA ILE A 89 0.81 -2.01 4.73
C ILE A 89 0.19 -0.61 4.68
N VAL A 90 -0.14 -0.17 3.46
CA VAL A 90 -0.69 1.15 3.19
C VAL A 90 -2.08 1.01 2.59
N ASP A 91 -3.06 1.63 3.24
CA ASP A 91 -4.45 1.70 2.82
C ASP A 91 -4.91 3.17 2.77
N ASP A 92 -5.91 3.49 1.95
CA ASP A 92 -6.49 4.83 1.85
C ASP A 92 -7.63 5.09 2.84
N VAL A 93 -8.10 4.04 3.52
CA VAL A 93 -9.12 4.11 4.56
C VAL A 93 -8.74 3.15 5.70
N LEU A 94 -9.14 3.47 6.93
CA LEU A 94 -9.00 2.59 8.11
C LEU A 94 -10.33 2.51 8.85
#